data_AF-A0A2S1FX54-F1
#
_entry.id   AF-A0A2S1FX54-F1
#
_cell.length_a   1.000
_cell.length_b   1.000
_cell.length_c   1.000
_cell.angle_alpha   90.00
_cell.angle_beta   90.00
_cell.angle_gamma   90.00
#
_symmetry.space_group_name_H-M   'P 1'
#
loop_
_entity.id
_entity.type
_entity.pdbx_description
1 polymer ?
#
loop_
_entity_poly.entity_id
_entity_poly.type
_entity_poly.pdbx_seq_one_letter_code
_entity_poly.pdbx_strand_id
1 'polypeptide(L)'
;MTIFHLGRSVQNFEYINDKKDNYLKAIIPISLNQNDLIYYIEILDQYANLIVNDKYLYDQYVQININKVLQNVNKTKSGRSHNQFIQTIKKLSAVNLEYHKKISKDGSLYSQEGGSLLYYKYTYNKGEAQSKRTYKKLAVKMHTAVFDILKLSNYNYTIFNKKSYRLLTCNKMKL
;
A
#
# COMPACT_ATOMS: atom_id res chain seq x y z
N MET A 1 -24.54 -8.94 -0.49
CA MET A 1 -23.42 -8.14 -1.02
C MET A 1 -22.91 -7.27 0.12
N THR A 2 -21.81 -7.67 0.77
CA THR A 2 -21.28 -7.02 1.97
C THR A 2 -20.14 -6.08 1.56
N ILE A 3 -20.39 -4.78 1.65
CA ILE A 3 -19.39 -3.73 1.45
C ILE A 3 -18.64 -3.61 2.79
N PHE A 4 -17.33 -3.83 2.77
CA PHE A 4 -16.50 -3.84 3.97
C PHE A 4 -16.08 -2.42 4.35
N HIS A 5 -16.17 -2.13 5.66
CA HIS A 5 -15.80 -0.85 6.24
C HIS A 5 -14.48 -0.92 7.02
N LEU A 6 -13.35 -0.55 6.42
CA LEU A 6 -12.03 -0.39 7.04
C LEU A 6 -11.97 0.91 7.88
N GLY A 7 -12.92 1.09 8.81
CA GLY A 7 -13.21 2.41 9.35
C GLY A 7 -13.08 2.64 10.84
N ARG A 8 -13.03 1.59 11.67
CA ARG A 8 -12.86 1.75 13.11
C ARG A 8 -12.07 0.59 13.69
N SER A 9 -10.94 0.92 14.28
CA SER A 9 -10.33 0.23 15.43
C SER A 9 -10.37 -1.30 15.43
N VAL A 10 -10.13 -1.96 14.30
CA VAL A 10 -9.94 -3.42 14.32
C VAL A 10 -8.46 -3.68 14.62
N GLN A 11 -8.16 -3.82 15.92
CA GLN A 11 -6.78 -4.01 16.41
C GLN A 11 -6.15 -5.33 15.95
N ASN A 12 -6.96 -6.29 15.48
CA ASN A 12 -6.55 -7.53 14.84
C ASN A 12 -7.56 -7.85 13.73
N PHE A 13 -7.28 -7.40 12.50
CA PHE A 13 -8.12 -7.74 11.36
C PHE A 13 -7.60 -9.03 10.75
N GLU A 14 -8.27 -10.13 11.07
CA GLU A 14 -8.06 -11.42 10.41
C GLU A 14 -9.20 -11.63 9.43
N TYR A 15 -8.91 -11.55 8.13
CA TYR A 15 -9.83 -12.08 7.13
C TYR A 15 -9.54 -13.56 6.96
N ILE A 16 -10.34 -14.39 7.62
CA ILE A 16 -10.35 -15.83 7.41
C ILE A 16 -11.32 -16.08 6.26
N ASN A 17 -10.80 -16.48 5.11
CA ASN A 17 -11.63 -17.14 4.11
C ASN A 17 -11.87 -18.56 4.62
N ASP A 18 -13.10 -18.89 5.00
CA ASP A 18 -13.47 -20.23 5.51
C ASP A 18 -13.23 -21.36 4.47
N LYS A 19 -12.85 -21.00 3.23
CA LYS A 19 -12.22 -21.94 2.29
C LYS A 19 -10.74 -22.10 2.66
N LYS A 20 -10.49 -23.08 3.53
CA LYS A 20 -9.26 -23.57 4.20
C LYS A 20 -7.86 -23.43 3.57
N ASP A 21 -7.69 -22.88 2.37
CA ASP A 21 -6.45 -23.07 1.61
C ASP A 21 -5.69 -21.77 1.25
N ASN A 22 -6.33 -20.60 1.35
CA ASN A 22 -5.67 -19.30 1.09
C ASN A 22 -6.09 -18.27 2.13
N TYR A 23 -5.13 -17.64 2.82
CA TYR A 23 -5.42 -16.56 3.75
C TYR A 23 -4.44 -15.39 3.63
N LEU A 24 -4.94 -14.19 3.90
CA LEU A 24 -4.15 -12.97 4.04
C LEU A 24 -4.52 -12.34 5.38
N LYS A 25 -3.55 -12.28 6.28
CA LYS A 25 -3.69 -11.68 7.60
C LYS A 25 -2.90 -10.38 7.65
N ALA A 26 -3.50 -9.36 8.25
CA ALA A 26 -2.88 -8.04 8.40
C ALA A 26 -2.82 -7.66 9.88
N ILE A 27 -1.61 -7.47 10.40
CA ILE A 27 -1.37 -6.97 11.75
C ILE A 27 -1.16 -5.46 11.64
N ILE A 28 -2.14 -4.69 12.13
CA ILE A 28 -2.21 -3.24 11.96
C ILE A 28 -1.83 -2.54 13.28
N PRO A 29 -0.82 -1.65 13.29
CA PRO A 29 -0.46 -0.90 14.48
C PRO A 29 -1.62 -0.03 14.97
N ILE A 30 -1.82 0.05 16.28
CA ILE A 30 -2.86 0.87 16.91
C ILE A 30 -2.76 2.35 16.52
N SER A 31 -1.56 2.81 16.17
CA SER A 31 -1.29 4.19 15.76
C SER A 31 -1.73 4.51 14.32
N LEU A 32 -2.06 3.51 13.50
CA LEU A 32 -2.53 3.69 12.13
C LEU A 32 -3.98 4.20 12.15
N ASN A 33 -4.21 5.36 11.54
CA ASN A 33 -5.53 5.97 11.50
C ASN A 33 -6.07 6.14 10.07
N GLN A 34 -7.29 6.66 9.96
CA GLN A 34 -7.95 6.87 8.68
C GLN A 34 -7.18 7.80 7.72
N ASN A 35 -6.53 8.85 8.23
CA ASN A 35 -5.74 9.73 7.38
C ASN A 35 -4.54 8.98 6.80
N ASP A 36 -3.94 8.08 7.58
CA ASP A 36 -2.84 7.23 7.13
C ASP A 36 -3.27 6.31 5.97
N LEU A 37 -4.50 5.77 6.02
CA LEU A 37 -5.08 4.97 4.93
C LEU A 37 -5.33 5.79 3.66
N ILE A 38 -5.78 7.04 3.77
CA ILE A 38 -5.98 7.91 2.60
C ILE A 38 -4.64 8.13 1.87
N TYR A 39 -3.56 8.40 2.60
CA TYR A 39 -2.23 8.49 2.01
C TYR A 39 -1.79 7.16 1.37
N TYR A 40 -2.08 6.03 2.01
CA TYR A 40 -1.78 4.71 1.46
C TYR A 40 -2.46 4.49 0.11
N ILE A 41 -3.74 4.83 -0.04
CA ILE A 41 -4.46 4.71 -1.31
C ILE A 41 -3.80 5.53 -2.42
N GLU A 42 -3.34 6.74 -2.12
CA GLU A 42 -2.65 7.58 -3.11
C GLU A 42 -1.26 7.05 -3.48
N ILE A 43 -0.55 6.41 -2.54
CA ILE A 43 0.71 5.70 -2.82
C ILE A 43 0.43 4.47 -3.69
N LEU A 44 -0.60 3.68 -3.33
CA LEU A 44 -1.02 2.49 -4.04
C LEU A 44 -1.43 2.81 -5.47
N ASP A 45 -2.09 3.94 -5.70
CA ASP A 45 -2.45 4.40 -7.05
C ASP A 45 -1.19 4.70 -7.89
N GLN A 46 -0.23 5.44 -7.34
CA GLN A 46 1.03 5.68 -8.05
C GLN A 46 1.77 4.37 -8.34
N TYR A 47 1.81 3.46 -7.37
CA TYR A 47 2.43 2.14 -7.51
C TYR A 47 1.76 1.30 -8.61
N ALA A 48 0.43 1.19 -8.59
CA ALA A 48 -0.33 0.42 -9.57
C ALA A 48 -0.10 0.92 -11.00
N ASN A 49 -0.07 2.25 -11.21
CA ASN A 49 0.22 2.84 -12.51
C ASN A 49 1.64 2.50 -13.02
N LEU A 50 2.60 2.25 -12.13
CA LEU A 50 3.96 1.84 -12.52
C LEU A 50 4.00 0.35 -12.90
N ILE A 51 3.33 -0.53 -12.14
CA ILE A 51 3.29 -1.98 -12.44
C ILE A 51 2.54 -2.30 -13.73
N VAL A 52 1.55 -1.49 -14.12
CA VAL A 52 0.87 -1.69 -15.42
C VAL A 52 1.89 -1.66 -16.57
N ASN A 53 2.89 -0.79 -16.46
CA ASN A 53 3.85 -0.52 -17.52
C ASN A 53 5.13 -1.37 -17.46
N ASP A 54 5.40 -2.07 -16.34
CA ASP A 54 6.62 -2.87 -16.17
C ASP A 54 6.35 -4.19 -15.43
N LYS A 55 6.67 -5.32 -16.10
CA LYS A 55 6.45 -6.68 -15.59
C LYS A 55 7.49 -7.11 -14.55
N TYR A 56 8.60 -6.38 -14.39
CA TYR A 56 9.74 -6.79 -13.55
C TYR A 56 9.83 -6.06 -12.20
N LEU A 57 8.80 -5.32 -11.80
CA LEU A 57 8.77 -4.58 -10.54
C LEU A 57 8.51 -5.47 -9.30
N TYR A 58 8.39 -6.78 -9.47
CA TYR A 58 8.32 -7.74 -8.38
C TYR A 58 9.61 -7.62 -7.56
N ASP A 59 9.49 -7.14 -6.32
CA ASP A 59 10.61 -6.87 -5.39
C ASP A 59 11.44 -5.60 -5.62
N GLN A 60 11.00 -4.67 -6.47
CA GLN A 60 11.75 -3.43 -6.72
C GLN A 60 11.21 -2.22 -5.94
N TYR A 61 12.13 -1.33 -5.56
CA TYR A 61 11.79 -0.01 -5.04
C TYR A 61 11.40 0.92 -6.19
N VAL A 62 10.19 1.47 -6.12
CA VAL A 62 9.71 2.47 -7.09
C VAL A 62 9.60 3.85 -6.48
N GLN A 63 9.85 4.87 -7.28
CA GLN A 63 9.81 6.25 -6.83
C GLN A 63 8.36 6.74 -6.66
N ILE A 64 8.04 7.33 -5.52
CA ILE A 64 6.75 7.96 -5.22
C ILE A 64 6.91 9.48 -5.21
N ASN A 65 6.01 10.16 -5.92
CA ASN A 65 5.95 11.61 -5.92
C ASN A 65 5.12 12.09 -4.72
N ILE A 66 5.82 12.46 -3.64
CA ILE A 66 5.21 12.96 -2.40
C ILE A 66 4.33 14.20 -2.66
N ASN A 67 4.81 15.12 -3.50
CA ASN A 67 4.05 16.34 -3.82
C ASN A 67 2.71 16.02 -4.47
N LYS A 68 2.67 15.01 -5.35
CA LYS A 68 1.43 14.55 -5.98
C LYS A 68 0.49 13.89 -4.96
N VAL A 69 1.03 13.08 -4.04
CA VAL A 69 0.24 12.51 -2.94
C VAL A 69 -0.39 13.63 -2.09
N LEU A 70 0.41 14.60 -1.64
CA LEU A 70 -0.07 15.73 -0.83
C LEU A 70 -1.14 16.55 -1.56
N GLN A 71 -0.95 16.80 -2.86
CA GLN A 71 -1.95 17.48 -3.69
C GLN A 71 -3.27 16.71 -3.75
N ASN A 72 -3.22 15.40 -4.00
CA ASN A 72 -4.43 14.57 -4.13
C ASN A 72 -5.22 14.47 -2.82
N VAL A 73 -4.56 14.60 -1.66
CA VAL A 73 -5.21 14.63 -0.34
C VAL A 73 -5.53 16.04 0.16
N ASN A 74 -5.47 17.05 -0.72
CA ASN A 74 -5.71 18.47 -0.40
C ASN A 74 -4.84 19.02 0.73
N LYS A 75 -3.56 18.64 0.77
CA LYS A 75 -2.57 19.17 1.71
C LYS A 75 -1.59 20.11 1.03
N THR A 76 -1.15 21.13 1.78
CA THR A 76 -0.15 22.09 1.30
C THR A 76 1.23 21.42 1.20
N LYS A 77 2.09 21.94 0.31
CA LYS A 77 3.49 21.51 0.19
C LYS A 77 4.37 22.15 1.28
N SER A 78 3.94 22.02 2.54
CA SER A 78 4.63 22.58 3.70
C SER A 78 5.52 21.54 4.38
N GLY A 79 6.53 22.00 5.13
CA GLY A 79 7.36 21.12 5.95
C GLY A 79 6.55 20.29 6.96
N ARG A 80 5.48 20.88 7.52
CA ARG A 80 4.56 20.18 8.42
C ARG A 80 3.83 19.04 7.72
N SER A 81 3.29 19.28 6.54
CA SER A 81 2.59 18.25 5.74
C SER A 81 3.54 17.14 5.30
N HIS A 82 4.77 17.49 4.93
CA HIS A 82 5.82 16.52 4.66
C HIS A 82 6.11 15.66 5.90
N ASN A 83 6.33 16.27 7.06
CA ASN A 83 6.58 15.52 8.30
C ASN A 83 5.42 14.58 8.65
N GLN A 84 4.17 15.03 8.49
CA GLN A 84 2.99 14.18 8.68
C GLN A 84 3.00 12.97 7.74
N PHE A 85 3.26 13.20 6.46
CA PHE A 85 3.36 12.12 5.47
C PHE A 85 4.48 11.12 5.82
N ILE A 86 5.63 11.60 6.29
CA ILE A 86 6.73 10.72 6.73
C ILE A 86 6.30 9.84 7.91
N GLN A 87 5.57 10.40 8.88
CA GLN A 87 5.03 9.62 10.00
C GLN A 87 4.02 8.58 9.52
N THR A 88 3.17 8.94 8.57
CA THR A 88 2.26 7.98 7.92
C THR A 88 3.00 6.83 7.27
N ILE A 89 4.05 7.10 6.48
CA ILE A 89 4.87 6.06 5.84
C ILE A 89 5.48 5.11 6.89
N LYS A 90 6.00 5.65 8.00
CA LYS A 90 6.52 4.83 9.11
C LYS A 90 5.46 3.88 9.67
N LYS A 91 4.26 4.38 9.92
CA LYS A 91 3.15 3.55 10.43
C LYS A 91 2.73 2.48 9.43
N LEU A 92 2.62 2.85 8.15
CA LEU A 92 2.29 1.90 7.09
C LEU A 92 3.35 0.80 6.95
N SER A 93 4.64 1.13 7.09
CA SER A 93 5.70 0.12 7.08
C SER A 93 5.70 -0.81 8.29
N ALA A 94 5.03 -0.41 9.38
CA ALA A 94 4.86 -1.23 10.57
C ALA A 94 3.61 -2.14 10.48
N VAL A 95 2.78 -2.01 9.45
CA VAL A 95 1.73 -3.00 9.15
C VAL A 95 2.43 -4.25 8.64
N ASN A 96 2.22 -5.38 9.33
CA ASN A 96 2.75 -6.67 8.89
C ASN A 96 1.67 -7.44 8.12
N LEU A 97 2.01 -7.96 6.96
CA LEU A 97 1.17 -8.87 6.20
C LEU A 97 1.73 -10.28 6.33
N GLU A 98 0.84 -11.23 6.57
CA GLU A 98 1.13 -12.66 6.51
C GLU A 98 0.23 -13.26 5.44
N TYR A 99 0.84 -13.97 4.50
CA TYR A 99 0.17 -14.45 3.32
C TYR A 99 0.48 -15.93 3.12
N HIS A 100 -0.58 -16.72 2.94
CA HIS A 100 -0.48 -18.10 2.55
C HIS A 100 -1.31 -18.34 1.28
N LYS A 101 -0.63 -18.79 0.23
CA LYS A 101 -1.24 -19.14 -1.05
C LYS A 101 -0.94 -20.59 -1.40
N LYS A 102 -1.98 -21.37 -1.61
CA LYS A 102 -1.90 -22.67 -2.28
C LYS A 102 -1.53 -22.47 -3.76
N ILE A 103 -0.40 -23.04 -4.17
CA ILE A 103 0.13 -22.95 -5.54
C ILE A 103 -0.37 -24.14 -6.37
N SER A 104 -0.55 -25.31 -5.76
CA SER A 104 -0.93 -26.54 -6.47
C SER A 104 -2.36 -26.98 -6.15
N LYS A 105 -3.04 -27.61 -7.12
CA LYS A 105 -4.44 -28.04 -7.00
C LYS A 105 -4.65 -29.14 -5.96
N ASP A 106 -3.63 -29.97 -5.74
CA ASP A 106 -3.60 -31.05 -4.74
C ASP A 106 -3.30 -30.55 -3.32
N GLY A 107 -2.84 -29.29 -3.17
CA GLY A 107 -2.51 -28.71 -1.86
C GLY A 107 -1.18 -29.17 -1.28
N SER A 108 -0.25 -29.64 -2.12
CA SER A 108 1.11 -30.00 -1.70
C SER A 108 2.08 -28.81 -1.68
N LEU A 109 1.83 -27.77 -2.47
CA LEU A 109 2.69 -26.58 -2.58
C LEU A 109 1.97 -25.33 -2.07
N TYR A 110 2.60 -24.65 -1.10
CA TYR A 110 2.16 -23.38 -0.55
C TYR A 110 3.27 -22.33 -0.64
N SER A 111 2.90 -21.10 -1.00
CA SER A 111 3.72 -19.90 -0.77
C SER A 111 3.33 -19.33 0.58
N GLN A 112 4.27 -19.31 1.52
CA GLN A 112 4.13 -18.58 2.77
C GLN A 112 5.12 -17.41 2.75
N GLU A 113 4.62 -16.20 2.89
CA GLU A 113 5.45 -15.00 2.99
C GLU A 113 4.88 -14.07 4.06
N GLY A 114 5.77 -13.48 4.84
CA GLY A 114 5.43 -12.48 5.84
C GLY A 114 6.34 -11.27 5.75
N GLY A 115 5.82 -10.09 6.03
CA GLY A 115 6.61 -8.87 6.11
C GLY A 115 5.81 -7.59 6.06
N SER A 116 6.52 -6.47 6.05
CA SER A 116 5.90 -5.15 6.02
C SER A 116 5.02 -4.95 4.78
N LEU A 117 3.85 -4.32 4.98
CA LEU A 117 2.92 -3.86 3.92
C LEU A 117 3.67 -3.08 2.83
N LEU A 118 4.59 -2.23 3.26
CA LEU A 118 5.53 -1.54 2.40
C LEU A 118 6.87 -1.35 3.10
N TYR A 119 7.93 -1.39 2.31
CA TYR A 119 9.26 -0.94 2.68
C TYR A 119 9.51 0.40 2.02
N TYR A 120 10.28 1.27 2.67
CA TYR A 120 10.60 2.57 2.10
C TYR A 120 12.05 2.96 2.36
N LYS A 121 12.60 3.74 1.44
CA LYS A 121 13.90 4.40 1.61
C LYS A 121 13.88 5.78 0.98
N TYR A 122 14.73 6.66 1.50
CA TYR A 122 14.99 7.94 0.85
C TYR A 122 16.19 7.79 -0.06
N THR A 123 16.01 8.07 -1.34
CA THR A 123 17.11 8.12 -2.31
C THR A 123 17.53 9.56 -2.54
N TYR A 124 18.82 9.76 -2.74
CA TYR A 124 19.38 11.05 -3.12
C TYR A 124 19.60 11.04 -4.62
N ASN A 125 19.05 12.04 -5.32
CA ASN A 125 19.51 12.31 -6.67
C ASN A 125 20.77 13.18 -6.54
N LYS A 126 21.94 12.63 -6.90
CA LYS A 126 23.09 13.49 -7.18
C LYS A 126 22.79 14.14 -8.53
N GLY A 127 22.45 15.42 -8.54
CA GLY A 127 22.46 16.17 -9.80
C GLY A 127 23.88 16.13 -10.34
N GLU A 128 24.04 15.87 -11.64
CA GLU A 128 25.35 15.81 -12.34
C GLU A 128 26.13 17.14 -12.31
N ALA A 129 25.58 18.20 -11.70
CA ALA A 129 26.26 19.46 -11.48
C ALA A 129 26.49 19.70 -9.97
N GLN A 130 27.76 19.89 -9.60
CA GLN A 130 28.37 20.04 -8.27
C GLN A 130 27.78 21.11 -7.32
N SER A 131 26.61 21.72 -7.57
CA SER A 131 26.15 22.89 -6.77
C SER A 131 24.66 23.02 -6.47
N LYS A 132 23.78 22.04 -6.73
CA LYS A 132 22.33 22.24 -6.50
C LYS A 132 21.68 21.14 -5.66
N ARG A 133 21.40 21.50 -4.39
CA ARG A 133 20.44 20.94 -3.42
C ARG A 133 20.03 19.48 -3.68
N THR A 134 20.65 18.55 -2.95
CA THR A 134 20.21 17.16 -2.85
C THR A 134 18.77 17.11 -2.32
N TYR A 135 17.82 16.69 -3.15
CA TYR A 135 16.44 16.47 -2.70
C TYR A 135 16.21 14.98 -2.47
N LYS A 136 15.64 14.64 -1.31
CA LYS A 136 15.29 13.27 -0.94
C LYS A 136 14.05 12.85 -1.73
N LYS A 137 14.18 11.84 -2.57
CA LYS A 137 13.05 11.16 -3.21
C LYS A 137 12.61 9.99 -2.33
N LEU A 138 11.31 9.77 -2.21
CA LEU A 138 10.79 8.57 -1.56
C LEU A 138 10.77 7.43 -2.58
N ALA A 139 11.36 6.30 -2.23
CA ALA A 139 11.18 5.06 -2.97
C ALA A 139 10.49 4.04 -2.06
N VAL A 140 9.50 3.31 -2.58
CA VAL A 140 8.73 2.29 -1.85
C VAL A 140 8.79 0.96 -2.57
N LYS A 141 8.83 -0.13 -1.81
CA LYS A 141 8.64 -1.49 -2.29
C LYS A 141 7.39 -2.03 -1.58
N MET A 142 6.37 -2.46 -2.32
CA MET A 142 5.17 -3.03 -1.70
C MET A 142 5.40 -4.51 -1.37
N HIS A 143 4.63 -5.00 -0.40
CA HIS A 143 4.56 -6.44 -0.13
C HIS A 143 4.13 -7.21 -1.40
N THR A 144 4.66 -8.41 -1.59
CA THR A 144 4.39 -9.27 -2.77
C THR A 144 2.89 -9.56 -2.94
N ALA A 145 2.18 -9.84 -1.84
CA ALA A 145 0.72 -9.99 -1.84
C ALA A 145 -0.02 -8.78 -2.47
N VAL A 146 0.45 -7.54 -2.23
CA VAL A 146 -0.15 -6.34 -2.84
C VAL A 146 0.12 -6.31 -4.35
N PHE A 147 1.33 -6.68 -4.78
CA PHE A 147 1.65 -6.83 -6.20
C PHE A 147 0.78 -7.90 -6.86
N ASP A 148 0.66 -9.08 -6.25
CA ASP A 148 -0.15 -10.20 -6.74
C ASP A 148 -1.62 -9.77 -6.93
N ILE A 149 -2.19 -9.07 -5.95
CA ILE A 149 -3.56 -8.55 -6.02
C ILE A 149 -3.72 -7.55 -7.18
N LEU A 150 -2.78 -6.60 -7.33
CA LEU A 150 -2.87 -5.55 -8.33
C LEU A 150 -2.63 -6.04 -9.76
N LYS A 151 -1.65 -6.92 -9.97
CA LYS A 151 -1.19 -7.30 -11.31
C LYS A 151 -1.84 -8.57 -11.82
N LEU A 152 -2.03 -9.55 -10.96
CA LEU A 152 -2.46 -10.88 -11.38
C LEU A 152 -3.97 -11.05 -11.29
N SER A 153 -4.69 -10.23 -10.49
CA SER A 153 -6.14 -10.38 -10.25
C SER A 153 -6.56 -11.81 -9.87
N ASN A 154 -5.61 -12.65 -9.46
CA ASN A 154 -5.80 -14.08 -9.19
C ASN A 154 -6.35 -14.32 -7.78
N TYR A 155 -6.58 -13.25 -7.02
CA TYR A 155 -7.24 -13.29 -5.74
C TYR A 155 -8.73 -13.01 -5.93
N ASN A 156 -9.58 -13.86 -5.34
CA ASN A 156 -11.04 -13.68 -5.22
C ASN A 156 -11.42 -12.49 -4.30
N TYR A 157 -10.60 -11.44 -4.24
CA TYR A 157 -10.94 -10.19 -3.59
C TYR A 157 -11.50 -9.25 -4.65
N THR A 158 -12.71 -8.74 -4.42
CA THR A 158 -13.30 -7.69 -5.24
C THR A 158 -12.32 -6.52 -5.29
N ILE A 159 -11.67 -6.34 -6.44
CA ILE A 159 -10.59 -5.38 -6.61
C ILE A 159 -11.14 -3.99 -6.31
N PHE A 160 -10.44 -3.27 -5.43
CA PHE A 160 -10.68 -1.87 -5.13
C PHE A 160 -10.97 -1.06 -6.42
N ASN A 161 -12.23 -0.68 -6.63
CA ASN A 161 -12.61 0.12 -7.78
C ASN A 161 -12.33 1.59 -7.47
N LYS A 162 -11.23 2.10 -8.02
CA LYS A 162 -10.80 3.49 -7.88
C LYS A 162 -11.88 4.51 -8.26
N LYS A 163 -12.65 4.24 -9.32
CA LYS A 163 -13.76 5.14 -9.72
C LYS A 163 -14.80 5.17 -8.62
N SER A 164 -15.20 4.00 -8.12
CA SER A 164 -16.15 3.90 -7.00
C SER A 164 -15.61 4.61 -5.75
N TYR A 165 -14.36 4.38 -5.35
CA TYR A 165 -13.75 5.03 -4.18
C TYR A 165 -13.74 6.56 -4.26
N ARG A 166 -13.42 7.12 -5.43
CA ARG A 166 -13.38 8.58 -5.62
C ARG A 166 -14.77 9.22 -5.63
N LEU A 167 -15.80 8.46 -6.01
CA LEU A 167 -17.20 8.90 -5.98
C LEU A 167 -17.79 8.91 -4.57
N LEU A 168 -17.15 8.24 -3.61
CA LEU A 168 -17.58 8.29 -2.22
C LEU A 168 -17.31 9.69 -1.68
N THR A 169 -18.36 10.42 -1.36
CA THR A 169 -18.27 11.77 -0.76
C THR A 169 -18.10 11.70 0.76
N CYS A 170 -18.56 10.62 1.38
CA CYS A 170 -18.45 10.40 2.81
C CYS A 170 -17.14 9.71 3.17
N ASN A 171 -16.35 10.35 4.02
CA ASN A 171 -15.13 9.75 4.57
C ASN A 171 -15.41 8.42 5.30
N LYS A 172 -16.61 8.22 5.88
CA LYS A 172 -16.99 6.94 6.49
C LYS A 172 -17.24 5.82 5.48
N MET A 173 -17.59 6.15 4.23
CA MET A 173 -17.84 5.17 3.17
C MET A 173 -16.58 4.83 2.38
N LYS A 174 -15.58 5.72 2.35
CA LYS A 174 -14.21 5.44 1.85
C LYS A 174 -13.44 4.44 2.71
N LEU A 175 -14.11 3.88 3.71
CA LEU A 175 -13.61 2.85 4.60
C LEU A 175 -14.32 1.59 4.18
#